data_AF-A0A562PZE5-F1
#
_entry.id   AF-A0A562PZE5-F1
#
_cell.length_a   1.000
_cell.length_b   1.000
_cell.length_c   1.000
_cell.angle_alpha   90.00
_cell.angle_beta   90.00
_cell.angle_gamma   90.00
#
_symmetry.space_group_name_H-M   'P 1'
#
loop_
_entity.id
_entity.type
_entity.pdbx_description
1 polymer ?
#
loop_
_entity_poly.entity_id
_entity_poly.type
_entity_poly.pdbx_seq_one_letter_code
_entity_poly.pdbx_strand_id
1 'polypeptide(L)'
;MNTEVKTIRDAVALVLRAWRQALPFFLSIELWLMLLVAAATVGGVWLTAMADGRAVLAFGFAIGYVATRTVLHVKRVLSWPFI
;
A
#
# COMPACT_ATOMS: atom_id res chain seq x y z
N MET A 1 -31.84 8.14 6.21
CA MET A 1 -31.92 8.24 4.73
C MET A 1 -31.92 6.84 4.16
N ASN A 2 -33.05 6.39 3.63
CA ASN A 2 -33.26 5.05 3.07
C ASN A 2 -32.56 4.94 1.70
N THR A 3 -31.50 4.15 1.60
CA THR A 3 -30.91 3.76 0.31
C THR A 3 -31.53 2.44 -0.14
N GLU A 4 -32.73 2.50 -0.70
CA GLU A 4 -33.24 1.40 -1.52
C GLU A 4 -32.41 1.32 -2.80
N VAL A 5 -31.45 0.39 -2.84
CA VAL A 5 -30.76 -0.01 -4.08
C VAL A 5 -31.74 -0.85 -4.90
N LYS A 6 -32.67 -0.20 -5.60
CA LYS A 6 -33.74 -0.89 -6.35
C LYS A 6 -33.35 -1.25 -7.79
N THR A 7 -32.19 -0.83 -8.29
CA THR A 7 -31.80 -1.07 -9.70
C THR A 7 -30.30 -1.29 -9.83
N ILE A 8 -29.90 -2.22 -10.72
CA ILE A 8 -28.49 -2.56 -11.05
C ILE A 8 -27.70 -1.29 -11.39
N ARG A 9 -28.33 -0.32 -12.03
CA ARG A 9 -27.75 0.98 -12.39
C ARG A 9 -27.33 1.80 -11.16
N ASP A 10 -28.09 1.76 -10.07
CA ASP A 10 -27.73 2.45 -8.82
C ASP A 10 -26.60 1.73 -8.10
N ALA A 11 -26.59 0.39 -8.14
CA ALA A 11 -25.47 -0.41 -7.63
C ALA A 11 -24.18 -0.11 -8.40
N VAL A 12 -24.24 -0.03 -9.74
CA VAL A 12 -23.09 0.32 -10.59
C VAL A 12 -22.63 1.77 -10.33
N ALA A 13 -23.56 2.71 -10.19
CA ALA A 13 -23.22 4.10 -9.86
C ALA A 13 -22.57 4.24 -8.48
N LEU A 14 -23.04 3.45 -7.50
CA LEU A 14 -22.46 3.38 -6.16
C LEU A 14 -21.02 2.82 -6.20
N VAL A 15 -20.82 1.71 -6.92
CA VAL A 15 -19.49 1.08 -7.10
C VAL A 15 -18.53 2.03 -7.82
N LEU A 16 -18.96 2.70 -8.89
CA LEU A 16 -18.13 3.67 -9.61
C LEU A 16 -17.74 4.88 -8.74
N ARG A 17 -18.66 5.38 -7.91
CA ARG A 17 -18.35 6.47 -6.97
C ARG A 17 -17.37 6.01 -5.90
N ALA A 18 -17.59 4.84 -5.31
CA ALA A 18 -16.68 4.25 -4.33
C ALA A 18 -15.28 4.05 -4.94
N TRP A 19 -15.22 3.54 -6.17
CA TRP A 19 -13.96 3.36 -6.91
C TRP A 19 -13.25 4.69 -7.15
N ARG A 20 -13.99 5.73 -7.56
CA ARG A 20 -13.40 7.07 -7.76
C ARG A 20 -12.92 7.71 -6.47
N GLN A 21 -13.57 7.45 -5.34
CA GLN A 21 -13.11 7.92 -4.04
C GLN A 21 -11.91 7.11 -3.51
N ALA A 22 -11.79 5.83 -3.89
CA ALA A 22 -10.65 4.99 -3.55
C ALA A 22 -9.44 5.18 -4.50
N LEU A 23 -9.62 5.74 -5.71
CA LEU A 23 -8.52 6.04 -6.63
C LEU A 23 -7.33 6.78 -5.98
N PRO A 24 -7.50 7.88 -5.24
CA PRO A 24 -6.37 8.57 -4.60
C PRO A 24 -5.64 7.69 -3.56
N PHE A 25 -6.32 6.72 -2.97
CA PHE A 25 -5.70 5.74 -2.08
C PHE A 25 -4.82 4.74 -2.85
N PHE A 26 -5.31 4.23 -3.98
CA PHE A 26 -4.53 3.34 -4.85
C PHE A 26 -3.38 4.04 -5.58
N LEU A 27 -3.51 5.35 -5.82
CA LEU A 27 -2.45 6.21 -6.32
C LEU A 27 -1.49 6.69 -5.21
N SER A 28 -1.76 6.38 -3.95
CA SER A 28 -0.90 6.77 -2.85
C SER A 28 0.45 6.08 -2.96
N ILE A 29 1.51 6.87 -2.95
CA ILE A 29 2.88 6.36 -2.97
C ILE A 29 3.18 5.47 -1.75
N GLU A 30 2.50 5.69 -0.62
CA GLU A 30 2.66 4.86 0.57
C GLU A 30 2.21 3.42 0.31
N LEU A 31 1.09 3.24 -0.40
CA LEU A 31 0.56 1.91 -0.73
C LEU A 31 1.53 1.14 -1.63
N TRP A 32 2.06 1.80 -2.65
CA TRP A 32 3.05 1.20 -3.55
C TRP A 32 4.35 0.87 -2.83
N LEU A 33 4.79 1.73 -1.90
CA LEU A 33 5.95 1.43 -1.07
C LEU A 33 5.70 0.25 -0.13
N MET A 34 4.52 0.13 0.48
CA MET A 34 4.15 -1.04 1.29
C MET A 34 4.14 -2.32 0.45
N LEU A 35 3.61 -2.24 -0.78
CA LEU A 35 3.60 -3.37 -1.71
C LEU A 35 5.03 -3.79 -2.10
N LEU A 36 5.90 -2.83 -2.41
CA LEU A 36 7.32 -3.09 -2.68
C LEU A 36 8.02 -3.73 -1.48
N VAL A 37 7.72 -3.29 -0.27
CA VAL A 37 8.30 -3.85 0.97
C VAL A 37 7.83 -5.28 1.19
N ALA A 38 6.55 -5.57 0.95
CA ALA A 38 6.03 -6.93 1.01
C ALA A 38 6.74 -7.83 -0.03
N ALA A 39 6.86 -7.37 -1.27
CA ALA A 39 7.56 -8.07 -2.33
C ALA A 39 9.05 -8.29 -2.00
N ALA A 40 9.73 -7.27 -1.47
CA ALA A 40 11.12 -7.34 -1.04
C ALA A 40 11.31 -8.31 0.14
N THR A 41 10.35 -8.38 1.06
CA THR A 41 10.40 -9.31 2.20
C THR A 41 10.27 -10.75 1.72
N VAL A 42 9.24 -11.06 0.92
CA VAL A 42 9.02 -12.40 0.37
C VAL A 42 10.17 -12.81 -0.56
N GLY A 43 10.58 -11.92 -1.45
CA GLY A 43 11.72 -12.13 -2.34
C GLY A 43 13.04 -12.29 -1.57
N GLY A 44 13.26 -11.50 -0.52
CA GLY A 44 14.43 -11.61 0.35
C GLY A 44 14.50 -12.96 1.07
N VAL A 45 13.37 -13.46 1.57
CA VAL A 45 13.29 -14.82 2.17
C VAL A 45 13.66 -15.87 1.14
N TRP A 46 13.12 -15.77 -0.08
CA TRP A 46 13.43 -16.70 -1.16
C TRP A 46 14.91 -16.66 -1.57
N LEU A 47 15.48 -15.46 -1.74
CA LEU A 47 16.91 -15.26 -2.04
C LEU A 47 17.80 -15.83 -0.93
N THR A 48 17.38 -15.69 0.33
CA THR A 48 18.11 -16.27 1.48
C THR A 48 18.09 -17.78 1.43
N ALA A 49 16.96 -18.39 1.07
CA ALA A 49 16.87 -19.84 0.88
C ALA A 49 17.81 -20.34 -0.24
N MET A 50 18.09 -19.49 -1.24
CA MET A 50 19.07 -19.74 -2.31
C MET A 50 20.51 -19.36 -1.93
N ALA A 51 20.76 -18.92 -0.70
CA ALA A 51 22.04 -18.37 -0.24
C ALA A 51 22.57 -17.21 -1.10
N ASP A 52 21.67 -16.45 -1.74
CA ASP A 52 22.02 -15.28 -2.55
C ASP A 52 22.18 -14.03 -1.66
N GLY A 53 23.35 -13.40 -1.74
CA GLY A 53 23.69 -12.17 -1.00
C GLY A 53 22.79 -10.97 -1.34
N ARG A 54 22.06 -10.99 -2.47
CA ARG A 54 21.06 -9.96 -2.82
C ARG A 54 19.91 -9.89 -1.80
N ALA A 55 19.71 -10.93 -0.99
CA ALA A 55 18.78 -10.89 0.13
C ALA A 55 19.08 -9.74 1.11
N VAL A 56 20.36 -9.37 1.29
CA VAL A 56 20.78 -8.27 2.17
C VAL A 56 20.22 -6.93 1.68
N LEU A 57 20.22 -6.70 0.36
CA LEU A 57 19.62 -5.49 -0.21
C LEU A 57 18.10 -5.48 -0.07
N ALA A 58 17.46 -6.64 -0.27
CA ALA A 58 16.01 -6.77 -0.13
C ALA A 58 15.54 -6.49 1.31
N PHE A 59 16.19 -7.08 2.31
CA PHE A 59 15.89 -6.81 3.71
C PHE A 59 16.33 -5.41 4.15
N GLY A 60 17.48 -4.93 3.67
CA GLY A 60 17.94 -3.56 3.92
C GLY A 60 16.93 -2.52 3.44
N PHE A 61 16.34 -2.72 2.27
CA PHE A 61 15.24 -1.88 1.76
C PHE A 61 14.00 -1.97 2.66
N ALA A 62 13.57 -3.19 3.05
CA ALA A 62 12.41 -3.39 3.91
C ALA A 62 12.56 -2.68 5.27
N ILE A 63 13.73 -2.81 5.90
CA ILE A 63 14.05 -2.17 7.19
C ILE A 63 14.16 -0.65 7.02
N GLY A 64 14.88 -0.20 5.99
CA GLY A 64 15.04 1.23 5.69
C GLY A 64 13.71 1.93 5.43
N TYR A 65 12.76 1.24 4.79
CA TYR A 65 11.41 1.75 4.60
C TYR A 65 10.69 1.98 5.93
N VAL A 66 10.75 1.04 6.89
CA VAL A 66 10.08 1.20 8.19
C VAL A 66 10.58 2.46 8.90
N ALA A 67 11.90 2.65 8.95
CA ALA A 67 12.49 3.84 9.56
C ALA A 67 12.09 5.13 8.83
N THR A 68 12.17 5.13 7.50
CA THR A 68 11.83 6.30 6.67
C THR A 68 10.34 6.63 6.78
N ARG A 69 9.47 5.62 6.84
CA ARG A 69 8.03 5.76 7.04
C ARG A 69 7.73 6.49 8.35
N THR A 70 8.36 6.09 9.46
CA THR A 70 8.20 6.78 10.75
C THR A 70 8.59 8.25 10.63
N VAL A 71 9.73 8.55 10.00
CA VAL A 71 10.19 9.94 9.82
C VAL A 71 9.24 10.75 8.95
N LEU A 72 8.73 10.18 7.86
CA LEU A 72 7.81 10.85 6.94
C LEU A 72 6.47 11.19 7.59
N HIS A 73 5.94 10.29 8.43
CA HIS A 73 4.73 10.53 9.22
C HIS A 73 4.96 11.58 10.31
N VAL A 74 6.09 11.52 11.03
CA VAL A 74 6.46 12.55 12.02
C VAL A 74 6.59 13.94 11.38
N LYS A 75 7.16 14.02 10.17
CA LYS A 75 7.30 15.28 9.43
C LYS A 75 6.01 15.73 8.72
N ARG A 76 4.90 15.00 8.85
CA ARG A 76 3.61 15.27 8.17
C ARG A 76 3.73 15.41 6.64
N VAL A 77 4.79 14.86 6.04
CA VAL A 77 5.00 14.89 4.59
C VAL A 77 4.04 13.92 3.91
N LEU A 78 3.70 12.81 4.58
CA LEU A 78 2.59 11.96 4.19
C LEU A 78 1.32 12.42 4.92
N SER A 79 0.33 12.87 4.16
CA SER A 79 -1.02 13.10 4.67
C SER A 79 -1.73 11.76 4.85
N TRP A 80 -2.33 11.61 6.03
CA TRP A 80 -3.07 10.45 6.56
C TRP A 80 -4.03 9.79 5.55
N PRO A 81 -4.11 8.43 5.54
CA PRO A 81 -5.17 7.79 6.34
C PRO A 81 -4.73 6.64 7.28
N PHE A 82 -3.43 6.38 7.51
CA PHE A 82 -2.94 5.12 8.13
C PHE A 82 -2.28 5.22 9.52
N ILE A 83 -2.72 6.15 10.36
CA ILE A 83 -2.47 6.20 11.81
C ILE A 83 -3.77 5.88 12.55
#